data_AF-A0A321LYE4-F1
#
_entry.id   AF-A0A321LYE4-F1
#
_cell.length_a   1.000
_cell.length_b   1.000
_cell.length_c   1.000
_cell.angle_alpha   90.00
_cell.angle_beta   90.00
_cell.angle_gamma   90.00
#
_symmetry.space_group_name_H-M   'P 1'
#
loop_
_entity.id
_entity.type
_entity.pdbx_description
1 polymer ?
#
loop_
_entity_poly.entity_id
_entity_poly.type
_entity_poly.pdbx_seq_one_letter_code
_entity_poly.pdbx_strand_id
1 'polypeptide(L)'
;MQFLGAAGTVTGSKHLINTSEDISGKQGLQVLLDCGLFQGQKEWRERNWQPTPVPAREIDAIVLTHAHLDHAGYIPRLVKEGFKGPIYATPPTIDLCSVMLPDSGHLQEEEAGYHNKKGSSKHKPALPLYTLQDAEDCLAQFQPVDFGELKQLSNGMSFRYVHAGHILGSAMVEVFLNQNGGTRKFLFSGDIGRVPLDPTAPGRVVHAGPDSNEDPDVLVMESTYGNRNHPHTDVRPELAKLISDAVHHGGSVIVPAFAVERTQKFLFIVKDLIESGQVPRVPVFSDSPMAIKAVEIFMKYSNEFNDEAKRLVQRFGSPLNWEGFHFAPKQEDSKKINEVHYPCIIVSSSGMVTGGRVLHHLMQRLSDPRHQVIFIGFQAPGTRGAIIKSGAKTVRIFSEEVSIRARVAALEQFSDHADTEELLRWLQTFRKKPQSTYLVHGEAEAASLLQQTISSKMGWNVEIAHWLEKVQLT
;
A
#
# COMPACT_ATOMS: atom_id res chain seq x y z
N MET A 1 21.37 -5.90 10.54
CA MET A 1 19.92 -5.71 10.35
C MET A 1 19.17 -6.90 10.89
N GLN A 2 17.98 -6.68 11.46
CA GLN A 2 17.06 -7.73 11.87
C GLN A 2 15.70 -7.57 11.16
N PHE A 3 15.18 -8.64 10.57
CA PHE A 3 13.91 -8.64 9.84
C PHE A 3 12.73 -8.92 10.79
N LEU A 4 12.03 -7.88 11.24
CA LEU A 4 10.95 -8.00 12.24
C LEU A 4 9.58 -8.26 11.60
N GLY A 5 9.43 -8.01 10.30
CA GLY A 5 8.23 -8.30 9.53
C GLY A 5 8.48 -8.22 8.01
N ALA A 6 7.43 -8.45 7.21
CA ALA A 6 7.54 -8.64 5.76
C ALA A 6 8.61 -9.68 5.31
N ALA A 7 8.95 -10.65 6.16
CA ALA A 7 9.88 -11.73 5.83
C ALA A 7 9.08 -13.03 5.65
N GLY A 8 8.92 -13.46 4.39
CA GLY A 8 8.00 -14.55 4.01
C GLY A 8 6.52 -14.16 3.99
N THR A 9 6.21 -12.86 3.99
CA THR A 9 4.85 -12.31 3.89
C THR A 9 4.87 -10.91 3.28
N VAL A 10 3.72 -10.42 2.81
CA VAL A 10 3.53 -9.11 2.12
C VAL A 10 3.02 -8.02 3.07
N THR A 11 3.28 -8.14 4.37
CA THR A 11 2.67 -7.25 5.34
C THR A 11 3.51 -7.12 6.61
N GLY A 12 3.29 -6.03 7.34
CA GLY A 12 4.00 -5.75 8.59
C GLY A 12 5.47 -5.38 8.40
N SER A 13 5.83 -4.73 7.29
CA SER A 13 7.20 -4.28 7.00
C SER A 13 7.80 -3.57 8.21
N LYS A 14 8.95 -4.08 8.67
CA LYS A 14 9.61 -3.64 9.90
C LYS A 14 11.01 -4.22 9.95
N HIS A 15 12.01 -3.37 9.85
CA HIS A 15 13.40 -3.80 9.74
C HIS A 15 14.27 -2.98 10.67
N LEU A 16 14.93 -3.63 11.62
CA LEU A 16 15.76 -2.95 12.61
C LEU A 16 17.21 -2.90 12.14
N ILE A 17 17.73 -1.70 11.96
CA ILE A 17 19.15 -1.43 11.84
C ILE A 17 19.69 -1.14 13.24
N ASN A 18 20.70 -1.90 13.63
CA ASN A 18 21.48 -1.67 14.83
C ASN A 18 22.91 -1.34 14.40
N THR A 19 23.49 -0.25 14.91
CA THR A 19 24.84 0.19 14.52
C THR A 19 25.95 -0.32 15.45
N SER A 20 25.66 -1.20 16.40
CA SER A 20 26.71 -1.77 17.27
C SER A 20 27.48 -2.89 16.59
N GLU A 21 28.71 -3.08 17.05
CA GLU A 21 29.59 -4.18 16.63
C GLU A 21 29.22 -5.51 17.32
N ASP A 22 28.41 -5.48 18.39
CA ASP A 22 27.95 -6.66 19.12
C ASP A 22 26.64 -7.20 18.54
N ILE A 23 26.65 -8.47 18.14
CA ILE A 23 25.47 -9.17 17.58
C ILE A 23 24.32 -9.35 18.58
N SER A 24 24.57 -9.12 19.88
CA SER A 24 23.51 -9.04 20.89
C SER A 24 22.46 -7.98 20.52
N GLY A 25 22.88 -6.90 19.84
CA GLY A 25 22.01 -5.84 19.32
C GLY A 25 21.41 -4.97 20.42
N LYS A 26 22.03 -4.91 21.60
CA LYS A 26 21.55 -4.13 22.78
C LYS A 26 22.16 -2.74 22.92
N GLN A 27 23.24 -2.46 22.19
CA GLN A 27 23.94 -1.17 22.22
C GLN A 27 23.88 -0.53 20.83
N GLY A 28 24.34 0.73 20.72
CA GLY A 28 24.33 1.46 19.44
C GLY A 28 22.96 2.03 19.07
N LEU A 29 22.92 2.71 17.93
CA LEU A 29 21.71 3.34 17.40
C LEU A 29 20.75 2.27 16.89
N GLN A 30 19.49 2.37 17.27
CA GLN A 30 18.37 1.50 16.88
C GLN A 30 17.43 2.25 15.94
N VAL A 31 17.46 1.94 14.65
CA VAL A 31 16.64 2.62 13.65
C VAL A 31 15.73 1.61 12.97
N LEU A 32 14.42 1.87 12.97
CA LEU A 32 13.48 1.09 12.18
C LEU A 32 13.38 1.67 10.77
N LEU A 33 13.51 0.80 9.76
CA LEU A 33 13.00 1.05 8.42
C LEU A 33 11.61 0.44 8.33
N ASP A 34 10.62 1.30 8.10
CA ASP A 34 9.19 1.03 8.23
C ASP A 34 8.77 0.52 9.63
N CYS A 35 7.48 0.69 9.92
CA CYS A 35 6.82 0.19 11.11
C CYS A 35 5.35 -0.11 10.79
N GLY A 36 5.12 -1.15 9.99
CA GLY A 36 3.80 -1.50 9.46
C GLY A 36 3.01 -2.54 10.26
N LEU A 37 1.70 -2.57 10.03
CA LEU A 37 0.78 -3.58 10.57
C LEU A 37 0.83 -4.86 9.76
N PHE A 38 0.82 -6.00 10.46
CA PHE A 38 0.49 -7.28 9.83
C PHE A 38 -1.01 -7.36 9.53
N GLN A 39 -1.36 -7.60 8.28
CA GLN A 39 -2.74 -7.68 7.79
C GLN A 39 -3.10 -9.11 7.29
N GLY A 40 -4.38 -9.34 6.99
CA GLY A 40 -4.84 -10.61 6.40
C GLY A 40 -5.11 -11.73 7.41
N GLN A 41 -4.48 -12.89 7.21
CA GLN A 41 -4.74 -14.10 7.99
C GLN A 41 -4.56 -13.88 9.50
N LYS A 42 -5.28 -14.67 10.30
CA LYS A 42 -5.30 -14.53 11.77
C LYS A 42 -3.90 -14.61 12.38
N GLU A 43 -3.07 -15.55 11.91
CA GLU A 43 -1.68 -15.70 12.33
C GLU A 43 -0.91 -14.37 12.23
N TRP A 44 -0.97 -13.71 11.08
CA TRP A 44 -0.27 -12.44 10.85
C TRP A 44 -0.79 -11.37 11.79
N ARG A 45 -2.12 -11.22 11.89
CA ARG A 45 -2.73 -10.21 12.77
C ARG A 45 -2.39 -10.41 14.25
N GLU A 46 -2.21 -11.64 14.70
CA GLU A 46 -1.78 -11.94 16.08
C GLU A 46 -0.36 -11.44 16.38
N ARG A 47 0.52 -11.35 15.37
CA ARG A 47 1.87 -10.78 15.55
C ARG A 47 1.86 -9.31 15.95
N ASN A 48 0.82 -8.55 15.58
CA ASN A 48 0.70 -7.15 16.02
C ASN A 48 0.59 -7.01 17.55
N TRP A 49 0.12 -8.05 18.24
CA TRP A 49 -0.02 -8.06 19.70
C TRP A 49 1.20 -8.61 20.43
N GLN A 50 2.19 -9.12 19.69
CA GLN A 50 3.43 -9.62 20.26
C GLN A 50 4.42 -8.46 20.46
N PRO A 51 5.19 -8.46 21.55
CA PRO A 51 6.23 -7.46 21.73
C PRO A 51 7.32 -7.60 20.66
N THR A 52 7.85 -6.48 20.20
CA THR A 52 9.06 -6.47 19.37
C THR A 52 10.29 -6.92 20.19
N PRO A 53 11.32 -7.51 19.56
CA PRO A 53 12.54 -7.91 20.27
C PRO A 53 13.28 -6.75 20.95
N VAL A 54 13.10 -5.53 20.43
CA VAL A 54 13.60 -4.30 21.03
C VAL A 54 12.42 -3.50 21.58
N PRO A 55 12.46 -3.08 22.86
CA PRO A 55 11.43 -2.22 23.44
C PRO A 55 11.27 -0.89 22.70
N ALA A 56 10.04 -0.40 22.56
CA ALA A 56 9.75 0.85 21.85
C ALA A 56 10.57 2.06 22.33
N ARG A 57 10.83 2.15 23.64
CA ARG A 57 11.63 3.22 24.28
C ARG A 57 13.13 3.18 23.93
N GLU A 58 13.62 2.07 23.40
CA GLU A 58 15.02 1.86 23.02
C GLU A 58 15.23 2.09 21.51
N ILE A 59 14.17 2.39 20.76
CA ILE A 59 14.26 2.74 19.33
C ILE A 59 14.49 4.24 19.21
N ASP A 60 15.52 4.63 18.48
CA ASP A 60 15.97 6.01 18.37
C ASP A 60 15.24 6.78 17.26
N ALA A 61 14.91 6.12 16.15
CA ALA A 61 14.22 6.74 15.02
C ALA A 61 13.47 5.72 14.16
N ILE A 62 12.49 6.21 13.40
CA ILE A 62 11.85 5.49 12.30
C ILE A 62 12.15 6.25 10.99
N VAL A 63 12.50 5.52 9.94
CA VAL A 63 12.59 6.04 8.58
C VAL A 63 11.54 5.30 7.75
N LEU A 64 10.52 6.03 7.29
CA LEU A 64 9.35 5.46 6.63
C LEU A 64 9.46 5.61 5.12
N THR A 65 9.26 4.50 4.41
CA THR A 65 9.28 4.50 2.93
C THR A 65 8.06 5.16 2.32
N HIS A 66 6.86 4.81 2.80
CA HIS A 66 5.59 5.32 2.28
C HIS A 66 4.42 5.05 3.24
N ALA A 67 3.24 5.58 2.91
CA ALA A 67 2.12 5.70 3.83
C ALA A 67 1.21 4.46 3.99
N HIS A 68 1.41 3.38 3.21
CA HIS A 68 0.55 2.20 3.33
C HIS A 68 0.62 1.58 4.74
N LEU A 69 -0.51 1.00 5.20
CA LEU A 69 -0.63 0.55 6.60
C LEU A 69 0.29 -0.62 6.95
N ASP A 70 0.69 -1.42 5.97
CA ASP A 70 1.70 -2.46 6.09
C ASP A 70 3.14 -1.95 6.12
N HIS A 71 3.35 -0.63 6.01
CA HIS A 71 4.63 0.07 6.20
C HIS A 71 4.57 1.11 7.34
N ALA A 72 3.44 1.78 7.55
CA ALA A 72 3.29 2.86 8.54
C ALA A 72 2.35 2.51 9.71
N GLY A 73 1.45 1.53 9.53
CA GLY A 73 0.27 1.38 10.38
C GLY A 73 0.55 0.96 11.83
N TYR A 74 1.76 0.50 12.17
CA TYR A 74 2.13 0.10 13.54
C TYR A 74 2.77 1.26 14.33
N ILE A 75 3.08 2.38 13.66
CA ILE A 75 3.65 3.57 14.29
C ILE A 75 2.85 4.03 15.52
N PRO A 76 1.51 4.21 15.47
CA PRO A 76 0.74 4.66 16.64
C PRO A 76 0.87 3.71 17.83
N ARG A 77 0.93 2.39 17.55
CA ARG A 77 1.13 1.38 18.58
C ARG A 77 2.50 1.49 19.23
N LEU A 78 3.56 1.67 18.44
CA LEU A 78 4.92 1.82 18.95
C LEU A 78 5.05 3.09 19.82
N VAL A 79 4.43 4.20 19.41
CA VAL A 79 4.39 5.45 20.19
C VAL A 79 3.69 5.22 21.53
N LYS A 80 2.53 4.57 21.52
CA LYS A 80 1.79 4.19 22.73
C LYS A 80 2.59 3.29 23.67
N GLU A 81 3.48 2.45 23.14
CA GLU A 81 4.39 1.59 23.90
C GLU A 81 5.63 2.32 24.45
N GLY A 82 5.78 3.61 24.14
CA GLY A 82 6.79 4.49 24.74
C GLY A 82 7.91 4.94 23.80
N PHE A 83 7.77 4.76 22.48
CA PHE A 83 8.66 5.38 21.50
C PHE A 83 8.53 6.91 21.53
N LYS A 84 9.67 7.60 21.50
CA LYS A 84 9.78 9.07 21.59
C LYS A 84 10.66 9.69 20.51
N GLY A 85 11.22 8.87 19.62
CA GLY A 85 12.14 9.34 18.58
C GLY A 85 11.42 10.05 17.43
N PRO A 86 12.16 10.68 16.51
CA PRO A 86 11.60 11.22 15.29
C PRO A 86 11.18 10.13 14.30
N ILE A 87 10.16 10.45 13.50
CA ILE A 87 9.68 9.62 12.39
C ILE A 87 9.95 10.39 11.11
N TYR A 88 10.97 9.98 10.35
CA TYR A 88 11.29 10.61 9.09
C TYR A 88 10.42 10.05 7.98
N ALA A 89 9.93 10.92 7.11
CA ALA A 89 9.16 10.57 5.91
C ALA A 89 9.21 11.73 4.91
N THR A 90 8.88 11.47 3.64
CA THR A 90 8.70 12.55 2.66
C THR A 90 7.46 13.38 2.98
N PRO A 91 7.40 14.67 2.60
CA PRO A 91 6.23 15.52 2.87
C PRO A 91 4.88 14.92 2.40
N PRO A 92 4.76 14.32 1.20
CA PRO A 92 3.50 13.69 0.80
C PRO A 92 3.17 12.45 1.63
N THR A 93 4.18 11.67 2.03
CA THR A 93 3.97 10.51 2.92
C THR A 93 3.43 10.95 4.28
N ILE A 94 3.92 12.05 4.85
CA ILE A 94 3.42 12.62 6.12
C ILE A 94 1.95 13.02 5.98
N ASP A 95 1.61 13.76 4.91
CA ASP A 95 0.24 14.18 4.66
C ASP A 95 -0.70 12.98 4.49
N LEU A 96 -0.27 11.93 3.77
CA LEU A 96 -1.05 10.69 3.64
C LEU A 96 -1.20 9.96 4.99
N CYS A 97 -0.13 9.85 5.78
CA CYS A 97 -0.19 9.27 7.12
C CYS A 97 -1.15 10.04 8.06
N SER A 98 -1.25 11.37 7.91
CA SER A 98 -2.17 12.22 8.68
C SER A 98 -3.65 11.87 8.48
N VAL A 99 -3.96 11.15 7.40
CA VAL A 99 -5.31 10.68 7.09
C VAL A 99 -5.44 9.18 7.36
N MET A 100 -4.47 8.38 6.90
CA MET A 100 -4.54 6.92 6.95
C MET A 100 -4.44 6.37 8.38
N LEU A 101 -3.57 6.94 9.23
CA LEU A 101 -3.39 6.42 10.59
C LEU A 101 -4.61 6.69 11.47
N PRO A 102 -5.21 7.91 11.51
CA PRO A 102 -6.43 8.15 12.25
C PRO A 102 -7.64 7.34 11.76
N ASP A 103 -7.80 7.16 10.44
CA ASP A 103 -8.84 6.29 9.87
C ASP A 103 -8.68 4.84 10.33
N SER A 104 -7.45 4.32 10.33
CA SER A 104 -7.16 2.98 10.86
C SER A 104 -7.47 2.85 12.35
N GLY A 105 -7.09 3.85 13.17
CA GLY A 105 -7.41 3.89 14.59
C GLY A 105 -8.91 3.88 14.85
N HIS A 106 -9.66 4.70 14.12
CA HIS A 106 -11.12 4.77 14.20
C HIS A 106 -11.78 3.43 13.84
N LEU A 107 -11.38 2.81 12.74
CA LEU A 107 -11.91 1.51 12.32
C LEU A 107 -11.64 0.41 13.36
N GLN A 108 -10.48 0.43 14.01
CA GLN A 108 -10.16 -0.51 15.09
C GLN A 108 -11.02 -0.27 16.34
N GLU A 109 -11.29 0.98 16.69
CA GLU A 109 -12.22 1.33 17.79
C GLU A 109 -13.64 0.86 17.50
N GLU A 110 -14.12 1.05 16.27
CA GLU A 110 -15.43 0.56 15.83
C GLU A 110 -15.51 -0.98 15.92
N GLU A 111 -14.48 -1.69 15.44
CA GLU A 111 -14.40 -3.15 15.52
C GLU A 111 -14.41 -3.64 16.98
N ALA A 112 -13.59 -3.05 17.86
CA ALA A 112 -13.57 -3.36 19.27
C ALA A 112 -14.93 -3.07 19.95
N GLY A 113 -15.54 -1.92 19.64
CA GLY A 113 -16.86 -1.54 20.12
C GLY A 113 -17.97 -2.51 19.67
N TYR A 114 -17.93 -2.95 18.41
CA TYR A 114 -18.85 -3.96 17.88
C TYR A 114 -18.70 -5.30 18.62
N HIS A 115 -17.47 -5.77 18.82
CA HIS A 115 -17.20 -7.00 19.56
C HIS A 115 -17.66 -6.94 21.01
N ASN A 116 -17.46 -5.80 21.69
CA ASN A 116 -17.94 -5.57 23.05
C ASN A 116 -19.47 -5.59 23.11
N LYS A 117 -20.16 -4.94 22.16
CA LYS A 117 -21.64 -4.94 22.08
C LYS A 117 -22.23 -6.32 21.79
N LYS A 118 -21.57 -7.11 20.94
CA LYS A 118 -22.05 -8.46 20.54
C LYS A 118 -21.58 -9.59 21.45
N GLY A 119 -20.62 -9.33 22.35
CA GLY A 119 -20.01 -10.36 23.20
C GLY A 119 -19.26 -11.44 22.42
N SER A 120 -18.80 -11.13 21.20
CA SER A 120 -18.22 -12.11 20.25
C SER A 120 -16.70 -12.24 20.33
N SER A 121 -16.04 -11.44 21.18
CA SER A 121 -14.60 -11.54 21.44
C SER A 121 -14.31 -12.50 22.60
N LYS A 122 -13.16 -13.18 22.52
CA LYS A 122 -12.59 -13.94 23.65
C LYS A 122 -12.11 -13.03 24.78
N HIS A 123 -11.73 -11.79 24.46
CA HIS A 123 -11.26 -10.79 25.41
C HIS A 123 -12.40 -9.89 25.87
N LYS A 124 -12.43 -9.54 27.16
CA LYS A 124 -13.44 -8.69 27.79
C LYS A 124 -12.75 -7.62 28.65
N PRO A 125 -12.70 -6.35 28.21
CA PRO A 125 -13.18 -5.85 26.91
C PRO A 125 -12.28 -6.29 25.74
N ALA A 126 -12.85 -6.32 24.53
CA ALA A 126 -12.08 -6.21 23.30
C ALA A 126 -11.47 -4.80 23.23
N LEU A 127 -10.19 -4.71 22.89
CA LEU A 127 -9.45 -3.46 22.77
C LEU A 127 -8.96 -3.28 21.33
N PRO A 128 -8.94 -2.04 20.80
CA PRO A 128 -8.22 -1.75 19.58
C PRO A 128 -6.71 -1.83 19.85
N LEU A 129 -5.89 -2.04 18.81
CA LEU A 129 -4.43 -2.02 18.98
C LEU A 129 -3.95 -0.62 19.37
N TYR A 130 -4.55 0.38 18.72
CA TYR A 130 -4.45 1.81 19.00
C TYR A 130 -5.75 2.52 18.58
N THR A 131 -5.99 3.70 19.12
CA THR A 131 -7.19 4.53 18.91
C THR A 131 -6.96 5.60 17.84
N LEU A 132 -8.03 6.28 17.40
CA LEU A 132 -7.89 7.49 16.59
C LEU A 132 -6.97 8.52 17.28
N GLN A 133 -7.14 8.74 18.58
CA GLN A 133 -6.33 9.70 19.34
C GLN A 133 -4.86 9.29 19.37
N ASP A 134 -4.56 8.01 19.62
CA ASP A 134 -3.17 7.50 19.60
C ASP A 134 -2.52 7.77 18.23
N ALA A 135 -3.28 7.66 17.15
CA ALA A 135 -2.82 7.92 15.79
C ALA A 135 -2.64 9.42 15.49
N GLU A 136 -3.52 10.29 15.98
CA GLU A 136 -3.34 11.75 15.87
C GLU A 136 -2.12 12.24 16.68
N ASP A 137 -1.95 11.73 17.89
CA ASP A 137 -0.86 12.13 18.79
C ASP A 137 0.52 11.75 18.21
N CYS A 138 0.62 10.62 17.50
CA CYS A 138 1.89 10.21 16.91
C CYS A 138 2.34 11.11 15.74
N LEU A 139 1.43 11.85 15.10
CA LEU A 139 1.75 12.72 13.97
C LEU A 139 2.72 13.85 14.37
N ALA A 140 2.74 14.25 15.64
CA ALA A 140 3.67 15.26 16.16
C ALA A 140 5.15 14.82 16.12
N GLN A 141 5.43 13.51 15.97
CA GLN A 141 6.78 12.98 15.87
C GLN A 141 7.30 12.93 14.41
N PHE A 142 6.43 13.17 13.41
CA PHE A 142 6.84 13.14 12.01
C PHE A 142 7.71 14.36 11.65
N GLN A 143 8.76 14.09 10.88
CA GLN A 143 9.75 15.07 10.43
C GLN A 143 9.94 14.92 8.91
N PRO A 144 9.63 15.96 8.11
CA PRO A 144 9.82 15.90 6.67
C PRO A 144 11.31 15.84 6.32
N VAL A 145 11.64 15.03 5.32
CA VAL A 145 12.95 15.03 4.64
C VAL A 145 12.68 14.95 3.15
N ASP A 146 13.27 15.87 2.39
CA ASP A 146 13.06 15.92 0.94
C ASP A 146 13.90 14.85 0.22
N PHE A 147 13.48 14.50 -1.00
CA PHE A 147 14.26 13.59 -1.85
C PHE A 147 15.67 14.14 -2.10
N GLY A 148 16.67 13.25 -2.01
CA GLY A 148 18.09 13.60 -2.18
C GLY A 148 18.74 14.33 -1.00
N GLU A 149 17.98 14.81 -0.01
CA GLU A 149 18.54 15.41 1.21
C GLU A 149 19.27 14.34 2.04
N LEU A 150 20.53 14.59 2.38
CA LEU A 150 21.30 13.71 3.26
C LEU A 150 21.01 14.03 4.73
N LYS A 151 20.23 13.18 5.39
CA LYS A 151 19.86 13.31 6.80
C LYS A 151 20.80 12.53 7.71
N GLN A 152 21.50 13.24 8.59
CA GLN A 152 22.36 12.61 9.61
C GLN A 152 21.53 12.15 10.81
N LEU A 153 21.68 10.87 11.22
CA LEU A 153 21.06 10.31 12.43
C LEU A 153 22.04 10.23 13.60
N SER A 154 23.29 9.87 13.32
CA SER A 154 24.41 9.84 14.25
C SER A 154 25.72 9.96 13.47
N ASN A 155 26.89 10.07 14.12
CA ASN A 155 28.17 10.06 13.41
C ASN A 155 28.39 8.80 12.55
N GLY A 156 27.76 7.68 12.91
CA GLY A 156 27.88 6.39 12.24
C GLY A 156 26.81 6.10 11.19
N MET A 157 25.75 6.89 11.10
CA MET A 157 24.61 6.61 10.21
C MET A 157 23.95 7.88 9.66
N SER A 158 23.75 7.89 8.35
CA SER A 158 22.92 8.87 7.64
C SER A 158 22.08 8.17 6.58
N PHE A 159 21.06 8.84 6.07
CA PHE A 159 20.26 8.33 4.96
C PHE A 159 19.82 9.45 4.01
N ARG A 160 19.37 9.08 2.82
CA ARG A 160 18.59 9.96 1.94
C ARG A 160 17.44 9.19 1.30
N TYR A 161 16.40 9.92 0.92
CA TYR A 161 15.30 9.37 0.14
C TYR A 161 15.60 9.41 -1.36
N VAL A 162 15.25 8.31 -2.03
CA VAL A 162 15.29 8.16 -3.50
C VAL A 162 13.89 7.75 -3.95
N HIS A 163 13.41 8.22 -5.10
CA HIS A 163 12.05 7.91 -5.56
C HIS A 163 11.84 6.40 -5.76
N ALA A 164 10.82 5.82 -5.10
CA ALA A 164 10.45 4.41 -5.30
C ALA A 164 9.39 4.22 -6.39
N GLY A 165 8.53 5.22 -6.57
CA GLY A 165 7.55 5.26 -7.64
C GLY A 165 6.29 4.41 -7.43
N HIS A 166 6.06 3.97 -6.20
CA HIS A 166 4.95 3.09 -5.84
C HIS A 166 3.64 3.83 -5.55
N ILE A 167 3.69 4.81 -4.65
CA ILE A 167 2.60 5.76 -4.38
C ILE A 167 3.13 7.18 -4.29
N LEU A 168 2.24 8.16 -4.23
CA LEU A 168 2.62 9.56 -3.99
C LEU A 168 3.55 9.70 -2.77
N GLY A 169 4.73 10.32 -2.97
CA GLY A 169 5.76 10.47 -1.94
C GLY A 169 6.56 9.21 -1.60
N SER A 170 6.27 8.05 -2.18
CA SER A 170 7.00 6.81 -1.88
C SER A 170 8.49 6.90 -2.17
N ALA A 171 9.29 6.37 -1.25
CA ALA A 171 10.74 6.47 -1.31
C ALA A 171 11.44 5.15 -0.94
N MET A 172 12.52 4.88 -1.66
CA MET A 172 13.58 3.99 -1.22
C MET A 172 14.47 4.75 -0.24
N VAL A 173 15.12 4.03 0.65
CA VAL A 173 16.02 4.59 1.67
C VAL A 173 17.43 4.12 1.40
N GLU A 174 18.29 5.03 0.93
CA GLU A 174 19.73 4.78 0.85
C GLU A 174 20.37 5.20 2.18
N VAL A 175 20.93 4.23 2.89
CA VAL A 175 21.60 4.39 4.17
C VAL A 175 23.12 4.32 3.97
N PHE A 176 23.82 5.26 4.58
CA PHE A 176 25.28 5.30 4.66
C PHE A 176 25.70 4.96 6.08
N LEU A 177 26.38 3.82 6.23
CA LEU A 177 26.92 3.33 7.50
C LEU A 177 28.43 3.59 7.54
N ASN A 178 28.88 4.45 8.45
CA ASN A 178 30.28 4.78 8.62
C ASN A 178 30.88 3.93 9.76
N GLN A 179 31.83 3.06 9.43
CA GLN A 179 32.58 2.24 10.40
C GLN A 179 34.05 2.15 9.99
N ASN A 180 34.97 2.23 10.97
CA ASN A 180 36.41 1.99 10.80
C ASN A 180 37.06 2.74 9.62
N GLY A 181 36.59 3.95 9.30
CA GLY A 181 37.11 4.79 8.21
C GLY A 181 36.56 4.47 6.81
N GLY A 182 35.65 3.49 6.70
CA GLY A 182 34.92 3.18 5.47
C GLY A 182 33.43 3.52 5.58
N THR A 183 32.79 3.72 4.43
CA THR A 183 31.34 3.90 4.31
C THR A 183 30.77 2.73 3.53
N ARG A 184 29.86 1.99 4.16
CA ARG A 184 29.09 0.94 3.50
C ARG A 184 27.71 1.46 3.13
N LYS A 185 27.30 1.22 1.89
CA LYS A 185 26.01 1.70 1.36
C LYS A 185 24.99 0.57 1.39
N PHE A 186 23.82 0.89 1.91
CA PHE A 186 22.70 -0.04 2.00
C PHE A 186 21.48 0.62 1.36
N LEU A 187 20.75 -0.11 0.52
CA LEU A 187 19.51 0.39 -0.08
C LEU A 187 18.34 -0.48 0.36
N PHE A 188 17.31 0.13 0.94
CA PHE A 188 16.03 -0.49 1.23
C PHE A 188 14.98 0.04 0.27
N SER A 189 14.36 -0.82 -0.53
CA SER A 189 13.47 -0.34 -1.59
C SER A 189 12.13 0.19 -1.07
N GLY A 190 11.63 -0.32 0.06
CA GLY A 190 10.18 -0.28 0.31
C GLY A 190 9.45 -1.01 -0.82
N ASP A 191 8.28 -0.52 -1.20
CA ASP A 191 7.57 -1.00 -2.38
C ASP A 191 8.08 -0.27 -3.64
N ILE A 192 8.34 -1.03 -4.69
CA ILE A 192 8.89 -0.56 -5.95
C ILE A 192 7.74 -0.34 -6.94
N GLY A 193 7.64 0.90 -7.42
CA GLY A 193 6.75 1.28 -8.49
C GLY A 193 7.00 0.52 -9.78
N ARG A 194 5.95 0.36 -10.58
CA ARG A 194 6.08 -0.21 -11.93
C ARG A 194 7.14 0.53 -12.75
N VAL A 195 8.04 -0.22 -13.39
CA VAL A 195 9.09 0.28 -14.31
C VAL A 195 8.71 -0.09 -15.74
N PRO A 196 7.89 0.72 -16.41
CA PRO A 196 7.18 0.29 -17.60
C PRO A 196 8.08 0.07 -18.81
N LEU A 197 7.76 -0.99 -19.57
CA LEU A 197 8.30 -1.24 -20.91
C LEU A 197 7.66 -0.34 -21.97
N ASP A 198 6.44 0.16 -21.69
CA ASP A 198 5.58 0.93 -22.62
C ASP A 198 4.99 2.18 -21.92
N PRO A 199 4.96 3.37 -22.58
CA PRO A 199 4.28 4.58 -22.11
C PRO A 199 2.79 4.49 -21.78
N THR A 200 2.05 3.46 -22.17
CA THR A 200 0.58 3.44 -22.05
C THR A 200 0.01 2.70 -20.85
N ALA A 201 0.83 2.10 -19.98
CA ALA A 201 0.33 1.43 -18.79
C ALA A 201 -0.18 2.47 -17.76
N PRO A 202 -1.43 2.35 -17.25
CA PRO A 202 -1.94 3.25 -16.25
C PRO A 202 -1.12 3.06 -14.96
N GLY A 203 -0.46 4.13 -14.50
CA GLY A 203 0.44 4.10 -13.35
C GLY A 203 1.87 4.32 -13.79
N ARG A 204 2.31 5.57 -13.72
CA ARG A 204 3.71 5.92 -13.93
C ARG A 204 4.11 6.89 -12.83
N VAL A 205 5.10 6.53 -12.04
CA VAL A 205 5.93 7.55 -11.39
C VAL A 205 7.13 7.78 -12.30
N VAL A 206 7.51 9.05 -12.46
CA VAL A 206 8.47 9.53 -13.48
C VAL A 206 9.87 8.96 -13.26
N HIS A 207 10.20 8.66 -12.00
CA HIS A 207 11.49 8.13 -11.58
C HIS A 207 11.23 6.92 -10.68
N ALA A 208 11.37 5.72 -11.26
CA ALA A 208 11.39 4.48 -10.51
C ALA A 208 12.70 3.79 -10.86
N GLY A 209 13.67 3.86 -9.97
CA GLY A 209 15.04 3.44 -10.28
C GLY A 209 16.07 4.25 -9.54
N PRO A 210 17.22 3.65 -9.19
CA PRO A 210 18.39 4.44 -8.90
C PRO A 210 18.76 5.29 -10.14
N ASP A 211 18.97 6.59 -9.98
CA ASP A 211 19.41 7.52 -11.03
C ASP A 211 20.90 7.34 -11.36
N SER A 212 21.36 6.09 -11.31
CA SER A 212 22.71 5.59 -11.55
C SER A 212 23.78 6.01 -10.52
N ASN A 213 23.41 6.68 -9.42
CA ASN A 213 24.36 7.08 -8.35
C ASN A 213 24.27 6.19 -7.10
N GLU A 214 23.21 5.40 -6.99
CA GLU A 214 22.96 4.44 -5.92
C GLU A 214 23.65 3.13 -6.31
N ASP A 215 24.84 2.92 -5.75
CA ASP A 215 25.60 1.68 -5.87
C ASP A 215 25.70 1.03 -4.48
N PRO A 216 24.62 0.39 -3.99
CA PRO A 216 24.62 -0.19 -2.66
C PRO A 216 25.48 -1.45 -2.61
N ASP A 217 26.18 -1.64 -1.49
CA ASP A 217 26.88 -2.89 -1.19
C ASP A 217 25.89 -3.97 -0.74
N VAL A 218 24.79 -3.57 -0.09
CA VAL A 218 23.70 -4.45 0.33
C VAL A 218 22.36 -3.90 -0.14
N LEU A 219 21.56 -4.74 -0.77
CA LEU A 219 20.21 -4.43 -1.21
C LEU A 219 19.18 -5.21 -0.39
N VAL A 220 18.14 -4.56 0.11
CA VAL A 220 16.92 -5.21 0.60
C VAL A 220 15.78 -4.73 -0.28
N MET A 221 15.13 -5.65 -0.99
CA MET A 221 14.08 -5.31 -1.95
C MET A 221 12.80 -6.11 -1.77
N GLU A 222 11.67 -5.50 -2.15
CA GLU A 222 10.39 -6.20 -2.20
C GLU A 222 10.36 -7.34 -3.23
N SER A 223 9.39 -8.24 -3.07
CA SER A 223 9.20 -9.38 -3.96
C SER A 223 7.71 -9.71 -4.19
N THR A 224 6.83 -8.72 -4.07
CA THR A 224 5.37 -8.92 -4.03
C THR A 224 4.85 -9.63 -5.28
N TYR A 225 5.38 -9.26 -6.45
CA TYR A 225 5.03 -9.83 -7.75
C TYR A 225 6.18 -10.62 -8.38
N GLY A 226 7.09 -11.15 -7.56
CA GLY A 226 8.27 -11.89 -8.02
C GLY A 226 8.01 -13.16 -8.84
N ASN A 227 6.76 -13.65 -8.89
CA ASN A 227 6.35 -14.86 -9.61
C ASN A 227 5.43 -14.64 -10.83
N ARG A 228 5.14 -13.39 -11.23
CA ARG A 228 4.18 -13.13 -12.31
C ARG A 228 4.49 -11.83 -13.04
N ASN A 229 3.94 -11.70 -14.24
CA ASN A 229 4.02 -10.48 -15.04
C ASN A 229 2.65 -9.79 -15.11
N HIS A 230 2.67 -8.47 -15.14
CA HIS A 230 1.48 -7.66 -15.39
C HIS A 230 1.14 -7.64 -16.89
N PRO A 231 -0.15 -7.51 -17.24
CA PRO A 231 -0.51 -7.20 -18.61
C PRO A 231 0.09 -5.85 -19.03
N HIS A 232 0.69 -5.80 -20.23
CA HIS A 232 1.21 -4.57 -20.81
C HIS A 232 0.16 -3.81 -21.65
N THR A 233 -1.06 -4.34 -21.74
CA THR A 233 -2.16 -3.72 -22.49
C THR A 233 -2.76 -2.53 -21.73
N ASP A 234 -3.19 -1.51 -22.47
CA ASP A 234 -4.00 -0.43 -21.88
C ASP A 234 -5.28 -1.03 -21.27
N VAL A 235 -5.57 -0.64 -20.03
CA VAL A 235 -6.77 -1.08 -19.29
C VAL A 235 -8.04 -0.41 -19.81
N ARG A 236 -7.92 0.76 -20.44
CA ARG A 236 -9.05 1.61 -20.85
C ARG A 236 -10.09 0.89 -21.69
N PRO A 237 -9.73 0.13 -22.75
CA PRO A 237 -10.74 -0.55 -23.58
C PRO A 237 -11.50 -1.63 -22.81
N GLU A 238 -10.80 -2.39 -21.96
CA GLU A 238 -11.41 -3.45 -21.14
C GLU A 238 -12.32 -2.83 -20.07
N LEU A 239 -11.85 -1.80 -19.37
CA LEU A 239 -12.63 -1.07 -18.38
C LEU A 239 -13.88 -0.43 -18.99
N ALA A 240 -13.75 0.23 -20.14
CA ALA A 240 -14.86 0.84 -20.85
C ALA A 240 -15.92 -0.20 -21.23
N LYS A 241 -15.49 -1.36 -21.73
CA LYS A 241 -16.37 -2.48 -22.05
C LYS A 241 -17.11 -2.99 -20.81
N LEU A 242 -16.40 -3.29 -19.72
CA LEU A 242 -16.99 -3.81 -18.49
C LEU A 242 -18.03 -2.85 -17.88
N ILE A 243 -17.72 -1.55 -17.86
CA ILE A 243 -18.66 -0.54 -17.37
C ILE A 243 -19.87 -0.43 -18.29
N SER A 244 -19.65 -0.29 -19.60
CA SER A 244 -20.72 -0.13 -20.58
C SER A 244 -21.66 -1.32 -20.60
N ASP A 245 -21.11 -2.54 -20.52
CA ASP A 245 -21.89 -3.77 -20.43
C ASP A 245 -22.80 -3.75 -19.20
N ALA A 246 -22.29 -3.44 -18.01
CA ALA A 246 -23.11 -3.36 -16.80
C ALA A 246 -24.23 -2.31 -16.95
N VAL A 247 -23.90 -1.13 -17.46
CA VAL A 247 -24.85 -0.02 -17.64
C VAL A 247 -25.95 -0.37 -18.65
N HIS A 248 -25.60 -0.98 -19.80
CA HIS A 248 -26.57 -1.39 -20.81
C HIS A 248 -27.53 -2.49 -20.31
N HIS A 249 -27.11 -3.32 -19.35
CA HIS A 249 -27.97 -4.31 -18.70
C HIS A 249 -28.80 -3.72 -17.54
N GLY A 250 -28.75 -2.40 -17.34
CA GLY A 250 -29.46 -1.73 -16.24
C GLY A 250 -28.83 -1.94 -14.87
N GLY A 251 -27.55 -2.36 -14.81
CA GLY A 251 -26.83 -2.62 -13.57
C GLY A 251 -25.80 -1.56 -13.23
N SER A 252 -25.47 -1.48 -11.94
CA SER A 252 -24.35 -0.71 -11.40
C SER A 252 -23.02 -1.48 -11.42
N VAL A 253 -21.92 -0.74 -11.40
CA VAL A 253 -20.54 -1.23 -11.24
C VAL A 253 -20.07 -0.92 -9.82
N ILE A 254 -19.55 -1.92 -9.11
CA ILE A 254 -18.97 -1.77 -7.79
C ILE A 254 -17.46 -2.00 -7.89
N VAL A 255 -16.69 -1.06 -7.37
CA VAL A 255 -15.22 -1.09 -7.41
C VAL A 255 -14.69 -0.99 -5.98
N PRO A 256 -14.40 -2.14 -5.35
CA PRO A 256 -13.65 -2.17 -4.11
C PRO A 256 -12.25 -1.59 -4.35
N ALA A 257 -11.93 -0.47 -3.69
CA ALA A 257 -10.65 0.22 -3.89
C ALA A 257 -10.03 0.68 -2.56
N PHE A 258 -8.70 0.77 -2.55
CA PHE A 258 -7.98 1.50 -1.50
C PHE A 258 -8.22 3.00 -1.71
N ALA A 259 -8.42 3.73 -0.61
CA ALA A 259 -8.81 5.13 -0.68
C ALA A 259 -7.66 6.05 -1.15
N VAL A 260 -6.43 5.58 -1.06
CA VAL A 260 -5.20 6.25 -1.51
C VAL A 260 -4.68 5.55 -2.77
N GLU A 261 -4.14 6.32 -3.71
CA GLU A 261 -3.63 5.93 -5.03
C GLU A 261 -4.71 5.39 -5.99
N ARG A 262 -5.22 4.18 -5.75
CA ARG A 262 -6.05 3.43 -6.71
C ARG A 262 -7.39 4.09 -6.99
N THR A 263 -8.02 4.68 -5.97
CA THR A 263 -9.27 5.42 -6.14
C THR A 263 -9.04 6.63 -7.06
N GLN A 264 -8.00 7.41 -6.81
CA GLN A 264 -7.68 8.61 -7.58
C GLN A 264 -7.42 8.26 -9.05
N LYS A 265 -6.55 7.28 -9.29
CA LYS A 265 -6.23 6.76 -10.62
C LYS A 265 -7.48 6.28 -11.38
N PHE A 266 -8.33 5.49 -10.72
CA PHE A 266 -9.58 5.00 -11.30
C PHE A 266 -10.51 6.14 -11.69
N LEU A 267 -10.70 7.14 -10.82
CA LEU A 267 -11.60 8.27 -11.09
C LEU A 267 -11.16 9.08 -12.32
N PHE A 268 -9.86 9.35 -12.48
CA PHE A 268 -9.35 10.06 -13.65
C PHE A 268 -9.50 9.26 -14.95
N ILE A 269 -9.26 7.94 -14.92
CA ILE A 269 -9.45 7.08 -16.10
C ILE A 269 -10.94 7.04 -16.49
N VAL A 270 -11.84 6.85 -15.52
CA VAL A 270 -13.28 6.85 -15.79
C VAL A 270 -13.75 8.20 -16.32
N LYS A 271 -13.25 9.32 -15.78
CA LYS A 271 -13.55 10.66 -16.28
C LYS A 271 -13.15 10.82 -17.75
N ASP A 272 -11.94 10.40 -18.11
CA ASP A 272 -11.47 10.46 -19.50
C ASP A 272 -12.29 9.56 -20.44
N LEU A 273 -12.68 8.36 -19.99
CA LEU A 273 -13.55 7.45 -20.75
C LEU A 273 -14.96 8.02 -20.96
N ILE A 274 -15.52 8.70 -19.94
CA ILE A 274 -16.83 9.36 -20.04
C ILE A 274 -16.76 10.55 -21.02
N GLU A 275 -15.73 11.41 -20.92
CA GLU A 275 -15.61 12.59 -21.78
C GLU A 275 -15.21 12.24 -23.22
N SER A 276 -14.58 11.10 -23.45
CA SER A 276 -14.31 10.57 -24.80
C SER A 276 -15.48 9.76 -25.40
N GLY A 277 -16.58 9.59 -24.66
CA GLY A 277 -17.76 8.85 -25.13
C GLY A 277 -17.59 7.32 -25.16
N GLN A 278 -16.51 6.79 -24.60
CA GLN A 278 -16.25 5.35 -24.52
C GLN A 278 -17.04 4.67 -23.40
N VAL A 279 -17.45 5.43 -22.38
CA VAL A 279 -18.33 5.00 -21.29
C VAL A 279 -19.57 5.89 -21.26
N PRO A 280 -20.79 5.31 -21.14
CA PRO A 280 -22.00 6.10 -20.98
C PRO A 280 -21.93 7.05 -19.77
N ARG A 281 -22.48 8.26 -19.90
CA ARG A 281 -22.59 9.20 -18.78
C ARG A 281 -23.53 8.61 -17.72
N VAL A 282 -22.95 8.18 -16.60
CA VAL A 282 -23.66 7.69 -15.42
C VAL A 282 -23.07 8.31 -14.16
N PRO A 283 -23.85 8.44 -13.06
CA PRO A 283 -23.32 8.94 -11.80
C PRO A 283 -22.19 8.06 -11.26
N VAL A 284 -21.12 8.70 -10.81
CA VAL A 284 -19.98 8.05 -10.16
C VAL A 284 -19.95 8.45 -8.69
N PHE A 285 -20.10 7.49 -7.80
CA PHE A 285 -20.08 7.68 -6.36
C PHE A 285 -18.73 7.23 -5.79
N SER A 286 -18.05 8.10 -5.05
CA SER A 286 -16.91 7.76 -4.21
C SER A 286 -17.35 7.74 -2.75
N ASP A 287 -17.54 6.53 -2.22
CA ASP A 287 -17.98 6.30 -0.85
C ASP A 287 -16.82 5.89 0.06
N SER A 288 -15.98 6.88 0.34
CA SER A 288 -14.89 6.80 1.30
C SER A 288 -14.54 8.22 1.78
N PRO A 289 -14.78 8.56 3.06
CA PRO A 289 -14.40 9.87 3.60
C PRO A 289 -12.90 10.13 3.49
N MET A 290 -12.10 9.06 3.67
CA MET A 290 -10.65 9.10 3.46
C MET A 290 -10.28 9.43 2.01
N ALA A 291 -11.01 8.93 1.01
CA ALA A 291 -10.71 9.22 -0.40
C ALA A 291 -10.84 10.70 -0.73
N ILE A 292 -11.75 11.44 -0.08
CA ILE A 292 -11.91 12.89 -0.25
C ILE A 292 -10.63 13.62 0.16
N LYS A 293 -10.16 13.38 1.40
CA LYS A 293 -8.92 13.97 1.91
C LYS A 293 -7.71 13.54 1.08
N ALA A 294 -7.68 12.29 0.63
CA ALA A 294 -6.62 11.81 -0.25
C ALA A 294 -6.62 12.56 -1.60
N VAL A 295 -7.78 12.86 -2.20
CA VAL A 295 -7.83 13.69 -3.42
C VAL A 295 -7.20 15.06 -3.19
N GLU A 296 -7.48 15.73 -2.07
CA GLU A 296 -6.88 17.04 -1.74
C GLU A 296 -5.35 16.97 -1.66
N ILE A 297 -4.82 15.94 -1.01
CA ILE A 297 -3.38 15.69 -0.90
C ILE A 297 -2.77 15.44 -2.28
N PHE A 298 -3.40 14.60 -3.10
CA PHE A 298 -2.93 14.32 -4.47
C PHE A 298 -2.89 15.59 -5.32
N MET A 299 -3.90 16.45 -5.22
CA MET A 299 -3.91 17.71 -5.95
C MET A 299 -2.80 18.67 -5.49
N LYS A 300 -2.49 18.69 -4.18
CA LYS A 300 -1.40 19.50 -3.58
C LYS A 300 -0.03 19.13 -4.16
N TYR A 301 0.22 17.84 -4.40
CA TYR A 301 1.52 17.33 -4.90
C TYR A 301 1.48 16.89 -6.37
N SER A 302 0.63 17.52 -7.19
CA SER A 302 0.50 17.18 -8.62
C SER A 302 1.77 17.38 -9.45
N ASN A 303 2.78 18.06 -8.91
CA ASN A 303 4.12 18.18 -9.51
C ASN A 303 4.89 16.85 -9.55
N GLU A 304 4.60 15.91 -8.63
CA GLU A 304 5.22 14.58 -8.60
C GLU A 304 4.62 13.60 -9.63
N PHE A 305 3.49 13.95 -10.23
CA PHE A 305 2.81 13.11 -11.20
C PHE A 305 3.60 12.99 -12.51
N ASN A 306 3.37 11.89 -13.22
CA ASN A 306 3.84 11.75 -14.60
C ASN A 306 3.12 12.70 -15.57
N ASP A 307 3.66 12.84 -16.77
CA ASP A 307 3.13 13.77 -17.78
C ASP A 307 1.68 13.47 -18.18
N GLU A 308 1.27 12.20 -18.22
CA GLU A 308 -0.11 11.82 -18.52
C GLU A 308 -1.07 12.23 -17.39
N ALA A 309 -0.73 11.91 -16.15
CA ALA A 309 -1.50 12.31 -14.99
C ALA A 309 -1.53 13.84 -14.86
N LYS A 310 -0.42 14.54 -15.11
CA LYS A 310 -0.37 16.00 -15.21
C LYS A 310 -1.31 16.53 -16.28
N ARG A 311 -1.35 15.93 -17.48
CA ARG A 311 -2.29 16.32 -18.54
C ARG A 311 -3.75 16.11 -18.11
N LEU A 312 -4.07 14.99 -17.48
CA LEU A 312 -5.42 14.71 -16.99
C LEU A 312 -5.84 15.70 -15.90
N VAL A 313 -4.94 16.00 -14.95
CA VAL A 313 -5.16 16.99 -13.89
C VAL A 313 -5.32 18.39 -14.47
N GLN A 314 -4.50 18.79 -15.45
CA GLN A 314 -4.64 20.07 -16.14
C GLN A 314 -5.95 20.17 -16.92
N ARG A 315 -6.38 19.08 -17.57
CA ARG A 315 -7.58 19.03 -18.39
C ARG A 315 -8.87 19.04 -17.55
N PHE A 316 -8.90 18.26 -16.46
CA PHE A 316 -10.12 18.05 -15.70
C PHE A 316 -10.14 18.77 -14.35
N GLY A 317 -8.99 19.14 -13.78
CA GLY A 317 -8.90 19.72 -12.45
C GLY A 317 -9.18 18.68 -11.35
N SER A 318 -9.68 19.14 -10.20
CA SER A 318 -9.94 18.28 -9.04
C SER A 318 -11.20 17.41 -9.22
N PRO A 319 -11.12 16.09 -8.93
CA PRO A 319 -12.28 15.19 -8.88
C PRO A 319 -13.45 15.70 -8.06
N LEU A 320 -13.18 16.47 -7.00
CA LEU A 320 -14.19 17.01 -6.09
C LEU A 320 -15.15 18.01 -6.76
N ASN A 321 -14.76 18.55 -7.93
CA ASN A 321 -15.51 19.58 -8.64
C ASN A 321 -16.13 19.08 -9.95
N TRP A 322 -16.02 17.79 -10.27
CA TRP A 322 -16.53 17.25 -11.53
C TRP A 322 -18.05 17.03 -11.51
N GLU A 323 -18.72 17.44 -12.57
CA GLU A 323 -20.12 17.10 -12.79
C GLU A 323 -20.29 15.57 -12.93
N GLY A 324 -21.30 15.02 -12.24
CA GLY A 324 -21.61 13.59 -12.23
C GLY A 324 -20.77 12.73 -11.28
N PHE A 325 -19.79 13.33 -10.58
CA PHE A 325 -18.98 12.66 -9.57
C PHE A 325 -19.39 13.14 -8.18
N HIS A 326 -19.79 12.21 -7.33
CA HIS A 326 -20.39 12.49 -6.02
C HIS A 326 -19.58 11.81 -4.92
N PHE A 327 -19.10 12.60 -3.96
CA PHE A 327 -18.35 12.10 -2.81
C PHE A 327 -19.26 12.03 -1.58
N ALA A 328 -19.21 10.90 -0.86
CA ALA A 328 -20.06 10.65 0.32
C ALA A 328 -19.26 10.72 1.64
N PRO A 329 -19.13 11.90 2.25
CA PRO A 329 -18.39 12.06 3.51
C PRO A 329 -19.10 11.40 4.70
N LYS A 330 -20.45 11.42 4.74
CA LYS A 330 -21.20 10.93 5.90
C LYS A 330 -21.81 9.56 5.67
N GLN A 331 -22.11 8.87 6.76
CA GLN A 331 -22.80 7.58 6.72
C GLN A 331 -24.20 7.71 6.08
N GLU A 332 -24.89 8.82 6.29
CA GLU A 332 -26.19 9.10 5.67
C GLU A 332 -26.09 9.21 4.15
N ASP A 333 -25.01 9.78 3.63
CA ASP A 333 -24.76 9.88 2.18
C ASP A 333 -24.51 8.49 1.59
N SER A 334 -23.75 7.64 2.28
CA SER A 334 -23.54 6.23 1.91
C SER A 334 -24.87 5.45 1.87
N LYS A 335 -25.78 5.68 2.82
CA LYS A 335 -27.12 5.07 2.82
C LYS A 335 -27.94 5.49 1.59
N LYS A 336 -27.89 6.77 1.20
CA LYS A 336 -28.57 7.26 -0.02
C LYS A 336 -28.04 6.58 -1.28
N ILE A 337 -26.73 6.31 -1.38
CA ILE A 337 -26.13 5.59 -2.51
C ILE A 337 -26.68 4.15 -2.62
N ASN A 338 -26.98 3.53 -1.48
CA ASN A 338 -27.60 2.20 -1.45
C ASN A 338 -29.06 2.20 -1.94
N GLU A 339 -29.76 3.33 -1.85
CA GLU A 339 -31.15 3.49 -2.34
C GLU A 339 -31.22 3.75 -3.86
N VAL A 340 -30.07 3.91 -4.53
CA VAL A 340 -30.00 4.14 -5.97
C VAL A 340 -30.29 2.85 -6.76
N HIS A 341 -31.34 2.90 -7.59
CA HIS A 341 -31.79 1.79 -8.45
C HIS A 341 -31.48 1.98 -9.94
N TYR A 342 -30.81 3.08 -10.32
CA TYR A 342 -30.36 3.31 -11.70
C TYR A 342 -28.88 2.94 -11.88
N PRO A 343 -28.42 2.68 -13.12
CA PRO A 343 -27.02 2.38 -13.41
C PRO A 343 -26.09 3.48 -12.91
N CYS A 344 -25.06 3.10 -12.17
CA CYS A 344 -24.05 3.99 -11.61
C CYS A 344 -22.74 3.23 -11.36
N ILE A 345 -21.66 3.98 -11.09
CA ILE A 345 -20.37 3.42 -10.66
C ILE A 345 -20.19 3.77 -9.18
N ILE A 346 -19.84 2.79 -8.35
CA ILE A 346 -19.61 2.99 -6.91
C ILE A 346 -18.21 2.52 -6.56
N VAL A 347 -17.35 3.46 -6.18
CA VAL A 347 -16.00 3.20 -5.67
C VAL A 347 -16.03 3.30 -4.16
N SER A 348 -15.65 2.25 -3.44
CA SER A 348 -15.73 2.24 -1.97
C SER A 348 -14.65 1.39 -1.33
N SER A 349 -14.21 1.80 -0.14
CA SER A 349 -13.23 1.09 0.68
C SER A 349 -13.90 0.05 1.60
N SER A 350 -13.21 -1.03 1.99
CA SER A 350 -11.80 -1.35 1.71
C SER A 350 -11.57 -2.15 0.41
N GLY A 351 -10.41 -1.96 -0.22
CA GLY A 351 -10.07 -2.59 -1.51
C GLY A 351 -10.01 -4.11 -1.51
N MET A 352 -9.88 -4.74 -0.34
CA MET A 352 -9.91 -6.21 -0.18
C MET A 352 -11.22 -6.75 0.41
N VAL A 353 -12.23 -5.89 0.59
CA VAL A 353 -13.55 -6.27 1.15
C VAL A 353 -13.42 -6.86 2.58
N THR A 354 -12.46 -6.35 3.35
CA THR A 354 -12.23 -6.79 4.74
C THR A 354 -13.25 -6.16 5.70
N GLY A 355 -13.66 -4.92 5.43
CA GLY A 355 -14.53 -4.10 6.25
C GLY A 355 -15.02 -2.87 5.47
N GLY A 356 -15.59 -1.91 6.19
CA GLY A 356 -16.00 -0.62 5.63
C GLY A 356 -17.31 -0.67 4.83
N ARG A 357 -17.59 0.46 4.16
CA ARG A 357 -18.88 0.72 3.50
C ARG A 357 -19.11 -0.14 2.26
N VAL A 358 -18.05 -0.61 1.61
CA VAL A 358 -18.14 -1.53 0.45
C VAL A 358 -18.93 -2.80 0.73
N LEU A 359 -18.94 -3.28 1.99
CA LEU A 359 -19.71 -4.45 2.38
C LEU A 359 -21.22 -4.24 2.20
N HIS A 360 -21.74 -3.05 2.47
CA HIS A 360 -23.15 -2.71 2.28
C HIS A 360 -23.51 -2.68 0.79
N HIS A 361 -22.66 -2.05 -0.04
CA HIS A 361 -22.87 -1.98 -1.48
C HIS A 361 -22.86 -3.36 -2.14
N LEU A 362 -21.94 -4.24 -1.72
CA LEU A 362 -21.85 -5.60 -2.21
C LEU A 362 -23.01 -6.48 -1.72
N MET A 363 -23.45 -6.34 -0.48
CA MET A 363 -24.59 -7.09 0.06
C MET A 363 -25.86 -6.89 -0.77
N GLN A 364 -26.07 -5.67 -1.28
CA GLN A 364 -27.25 -5.33 -2.08
C GLN A 364 -27.14 -5.75 -3.55
N ARG A 365 -25.93 -5.88 -4.08
CA ARG A 365 -25.70 -6.00 -5.54
C ARG A 365 -25.09 -7.33 -5.98
N LEU A 366 -24.39 -8.05 -5.10
CA LEU A 366 -23.75 -9.33 -5.46
C LEU A 366 -24.74 -10.38 -5.96
N SER A 367 -25.96 -10.36 -5.44
CA SER A 367 -27.00 -11.33 -5.79
C SER A 367 -27.68 -11.03 -7.12
N ASP A 368 -27.39 -9.95 -7.85
CA ASP A 368 -28.06 -9.67 -9.15
C ASP A 368 -27.05 -9.75 -10.31
N PRO A 369 -27.30 -10.58 -11.34
CA PRO A 369 -26.39 -10.77 -12.47
C PRO A 369 -26.25 -9.56 -13.40
N ARG A 370 -27.09 -8.53 -13.26
CA ARG A 370 -26.96 -7.27 -14.00
C ARG A 370 -25.78 -6.44 -13.50
N HIS A 371 -25.38 -6.62 -12.24
CA HIS A 371 -24.29 -5.86 -11.64
C HIS A 371 -22.92 -6.43 -11.98
N GLN A 372 -21.93 -5.56 -11.92
CA GLN A 372 -20.53 -5.89 -12.15
C GLN A 372 -19.70 -5.49 -10.93
N VAL A 373 -18.85 -6.40 -10.45
CA VAL A 373 -17.80 -6.10 -9.48
C VAL A 373 -16.47 -6.10 -10.22
N ILE A 374 -15.68 -5.03 -10.06
CA ILE A 374 -14.36 -4.89 -10.69
C ILE A 374 -13.31 -4.73 -9.58
N PHE A 375 -12.43 -5.71 -9.45
CA PHE A 375 -11.28 -5.62 -8.56
C PHE A 375 -10.10 -4.97 -9.30
N ILE A 376 -9.63 -3.84 -8.79
CA ILE A 376 -8.50 -3.08 -9.36
C ILE A 376 -7.23 -3.19 -8.49
N GLY A 377 -7.10 -4.26 -7.72
CA GLY A 377 -5.96 -4.42 -6.82
C GLY A 377 -5.85 -5.78 -6.18
N PHE A 378 -4.70 -6.03 -5.55
CA PHE A 378 -4.38 -7.31 -4.92
C PHE A 378 -5.42 -7.73 -3.88
N GLN A 379 -5.75 -9.02 -3.87
CA GLN A 379 -6.72 -9.62 -2.96
C GLN A 379 -5.99 -10.69 -2.14
N ALA A 380 -5.61 -10.34 -0.91
CA ALA A 380 -4.86 -11.25 -0.06
C ALA A 380 -5.66 -12.52 0.27
N PRO A 381 -5.02 -13.71 0.35
CA PRO A 381 -5.68 -14.94 0.75
C PRO A 381 -6.47 -14.81 2.06
N GLY A 382 -7.68 -15.36 2.09
CA GLY A 382 -8.58 -15.31 3.25
C GLY A 382 -9.46 -14.06 3.36
N THR A 383 -9.30 -13.08 2.46
CA THR A 383 -10.20 -11.92 2.38
C THR A 383 -11.49 -12.26 1.61
N ARG A 384 -12.57 -11.50 1.83
CA ARG A 384 -13.81 -11.67 1.07
C ARG A 384 -13.60 -11.34 -0.41
N GLY A 385 -12.76 -10.37 -0.72
CA GLY A 385 -12.45 -10.03 -2.10
C GLY A 385 -11.74 -11.17 -2.83
N ALA A 386 -10.84 -11.91 -2.16
CA ALA A 386 -10.25 -13.13 -2.73
C ALA A 386 -11.28 -14.24 -2.97
N ILE A 387 -12.23 -14.42 -2.06
CA ILE A 387 -13.34 -15.39 -2.22
C ILE A 387 -14.23 -15.02 -3.41
N ILE A 388 -14.57 -13.74 -3.57
CA ILE A 388 -15.39 -13.28 -4.70
C ILE A 388 -14.60 -13.41 -6.01
N LYS A 389 -13.32 -12.99 -6.04
CA LYS A 389 -12.44 -13.08 -7.22
C LYS A 389 -12.23 -14.52 -7.69
N SER A 390 -12.21 -15.51 -6.79
CA SER A 390 -11.98 -16.91 -7.14
C SER A 390 -13.17 -17.60 -7.84
N GLY A 391 -14.32 -16.91 -7.95
CA GLY A 391 -15.53 -17.47 -8.55
C GLY A 391 -16.35 -18.35 -7.61
N ALA A 392 -16.17 -18.18 -6.29
CA ALA A 392 -17.02 -18.81 -5.29
C ALA A 392 -18.50 -18.49 -5.55
N LYS A 393 -19.40 -19.40 -5.15
CA LYS A 393 -20.85 -19.21 -5.33
C LYS A 393 -21.47 -18.35 -4.25
N THR A 394 -20.86 -18.30 -3.08
CA THR A 394 -21.34 -17.53 -1.93
C THR A 394 -20.19 -16.90 -1.17
N VAL A 395 -20.48 -15.81 -0.44
CA VAL A 395 -19.55 -15.14 0.47
C VAL A 395 -20.31 -14.66 1.70
N ARG A 396 -19.68 -14.76 2.89
CA ARG A 396 -20.31 -14.32 4.15
C ARG A 396 -20.08 -12.83 4.42
N ILE A 397 -21.14 -12.03 4.46
CA ILE A 397 -21.12 -10.59 4.77
C ILE A 397 -22.09 -10.34 5.94
N PHE A 398 -21.66 -9.62 6.99
CA PHE A 398 -22.46 -9.40 8.21
C PHE A 398 -23.12 -10.64 8.84
N SER A 399 -22.43 -11.79 8.75
CA SER A 399 -22.93 -13.12 9.18
C SER A 399 -24.04 -13.72 8.32
N GLU A 400 -24.39 -13.09 7.20
CA GLU A 400 -25.30 -13.61 6.19
C GLU A 400 -24.53 -14.20 5.01
N GLU A 401 -25.05 -15.28 4.44
CA GLU A 401 -24.50 -15.89 3.23
C GLU A 401 -25.12 -15.22 1.99
N VAL A 402 -24.28 -14.51 1.22
CA VAL A 402 -24.71 -13.76 0.04
C VAL A 402 -24.34 -14.56 -1.21
N SER A 403 -25.31 -14.77 -2.11
CA SER A 403 -25.06 -15.42 -3.40
C SER A 403 -24.28 -14.50 -4.34
N ILE A 404 -23.25 -15.02 -4.98
CA ILE A 404 -22.46 -14.31 -5.99
C ILE A 404 -23.02 -14.65 -7.37
N ARG A 405 -23.89 -13.77 -7.88
CA ARG A 405 -24.47 -13.86 -9.24
C ARG A 405 -24.02 -12.71 -10.14
N ALA A 406 -23.62 -11.59 -9.55
CA ALA A 406 -23.00 -10.47 -10.26
C ALA A 406 -21.77 -10.94 -11.04
N ARG A 407 -21.51 -10.28 -12.16
CA ARG A 407 -20.30 -10.51 -12.95
C ARG A 407 -19.09 -10.00 -12.16
N VAL A 408 -17.98 -10.73 -12.20
CA VAL A 408 -16.75 -10.38 -11.49
C VAL A 408 -15.62 -10.27 -12.50
N ALA A 409 -14.87 -9.16 -12.45
CA ALA A 409 -13.67 -8.94 -13.25
C ALA A 409 -12.54 -8.46 -12.34
N ALA A 410 -11.29 -8.70 -12.76
CA ALA A 410 -10.11 -8.20 -12.09
C ALA A 410 -9.17 -7.58 -13.13
N LEU A 411 -8.80 -6.32 -12.91
CA LEU A 411 -7.93 -5.55 -13.80
C LEU A 411 -6.57 -5.40 -13.11
N GLU A 412 -5.63 -6.26 -13.48
CA GLU A 412 -4.31 -6.33 -12.82
C GLU A 412 -3.38 -5.19 -13.24
N GLN A 413 -3.72 -4.47 -14.32
CA GLN A 413 -3.04 -3.28 -14.81
C GLN A 413 -3.03 -2.11 -13.81
N PHE A 414 -3.95 -2.13 -12.82
CA PHE A 414 -4.02 -1.11 -11.76
C PHE A 414 -3.03 -1.35 -10.60
N SER A 415 -2.31 -2.47 -10.57
CA SER A 415 -1.24 -2.67 -9.60
C SER A 415 -0.19 -1.56 -9.72
N ASP A 416 0.34 -1.12 -8.59
CA ASP A 416 1.40 -0.11 -8.52
C ASP A 416 2.72 -0.72 -8.02
N HIS A 417 2.80 -2.06 -7.86
CA HIS A 417 4.05 -2.78 -7.64
C HIS A 417 4.65 -3.25 -8.96
N ALA A 418 5.97 -3.23 -9.06
CA ALA A 418 6.71 -3.81 -10.18
C ALA A 418 6.55 -5.34 -10.25
N ASP A 419 6.34 -5.86 -11.45
CA ASP A 419 6.35 -7.30 -11.72
C ASP A 419 7.76 -7.89 -11.87
N THR A 420 7.89 -9.20 -12.11
CA THR A 420 9.20 -9.84 -12.27
C THR A 420 10.07 -9.18 -13.34
N GLU A 421 9.53 -8.81 -14.51
CA GLU A 421 10.31 -8.19 -15.58
C GLU A 421 10.71 -6.75 -15.23
N GLU A 422 9.78 -5.98 -14.68
CA GLU A 422 9.98 -4.60 -14.24
C GLU A 422 11.04 -4.54 -13.11
N LEU A 423 11.00 -5.47 -12.15
CA LEU A 423 12.01 -5.62 -11.10
C LEU A 423 13.38 -5.96 -11.68
N LEU A 424 13.47 -6.87 -12.66
CA LEU A 424 14.75 -7.19 -13.31
C LEU A 424 15.32 -5.98 -14.06
N ARG A 425 14.48 -5.19 -14.73
CA ARG A 425 14.92 -3.95 -15.40
C ARG A 425 15.38 -2.92 -14.38
N TRP A 426 14.66 -2.77 -13.28
CA TRP A 426 15.08 -1.95 -12.16
C TRP A 426 16.47 -2.36 -11.65
N LEU A 427 16.72 -3.65 -11.44
CA LEU A 427 18.02 -4.17 -11.03
C LEU A 427 19.14 -3.93 -12.07
N GLN A 428 18.80 -3.87 -13.36
CA GLN A 428 19.77 -3.60 -14.44
C GLN A 428 20.23 -2.13 -14.47
N THR A 429 19.55 -1.22 -13.76
CA THR A 429 19.95 0.20 -13.70
C THR A 429 21.14 0.45 -12.76
N PHE A 430 21.45 -0.49 -11.85
CA PHE A 430 22.60 -0.41 -10.96
C PHE A 430 23.90 -0.53 -11.75
N ARG A 431 24.89 0.35 -11.48
CA ARG A 431 26.19 0.30 -12.16
C ARG A 431 27.05 -0.85 -11.62
N LYS A 432 26.90 -1.16 -10.35
CA LYS A 432 27.59 -2.26 -9.66
C LYS A 432 26.58 -3.20 -9.03
N LYS A 433 26.79 -4.52 -9.20
CA LYS A 433 26.00 -5.52 -8.47
C LYS A 433 26.26 -5.42 -6.96
N PRO A 434 25.22 -5.43 -6.12
CA PRO A 434 25.38 -5.56 -4.68
C PRO A 434 26.13 -6.83 -4.30
N GLN A 435 26.84 -6.81 -3.18
CA GLN A 435 27.52 -7.99 -2.63
C GLN A 435 26.50 -9.00 -2.07
N SER A 436 25.42 -8.50 -1.48
CA SER A 436 24.30 -9.29 -0.97
C SER A 436 22.98 -8.60 -1.28
N THR A 437 21.98 -9.38 -1.67
CA THR A 437 20.60 -8.94 -1.88
C THR A 437 19.67 -9.78 -1.02
N TYR A 438 18.77 -9.16 -0.28
CA TYR A 438 17.76 -9.81 0.55
C TYR A 438 16.37 -9.51 0.00
N LEU A 439 15.60 -10.57 -0.25
CA LEU A 439 14.19 -10.44 -0.65
C LEU A 439 13.30 -10.43 0.58
N VAL A 440 12.48 -9.39 0.66
CA VAL A 440 11.41 -9.19 1.65
C VAL A 440 10.10 -8.93 0.91
N HIS A 441 9.02 -8.69 1.66
CA HIS A 441 7.73 -8.23 1.16
C HIS A 441 7.20 -9.08 0.00
N GLY A 442 7.06 -10.37 0.22
CA GLY A 442 6.62 -11.34 -0.78
C GLY A 442 6.21 -12.66 -0.13
N GLU A 443 5.23 -13.33 -0.74
CA GLU A 443 4.91 -14.71 -0.37
C GLU A 443 6.05 -15.65 -0.77
N ALA A 444 6.15 -16.80 -0.10
CA ALA A 444 7.28 -17.73 -0.28
C ALA A 444 7.54 -18.10 -1.75
N GLU A 445 6.49 -18.34 -2.54
CA GLU A 445 6.61 -18.66 -3.97
C GLU A 445 7.14 -17.47 -4.79
N ALA A 446 6.63 -16.26 -4.54
CA ALA A 446 7.05 -15.04 -5.22
C ALA A 446 8.53 -14.73 -4.95
N ALA A 447 8.94 -14.78 -3.69
CA ALA A 447 10.33 -14.59 -3.28
C ALA A 447 11.26 -15.67 -3.88
N SER A 448 10.84 -16.94 -3.85
CA SER A 448 11.65 -18.05 -4.38
C SER A 448 11.86 -17.95 -5.89
N LEU A 449 10.81 -17.64 -6.66
CA LEU A 449 10.93 -17.52 -8.11
C LEU A 449 11.79 -16.31 -8.51
N LEU A 450 11.62 -15.19 -7.81
CA LEU A 450 12.45 -14.00 -8.04
C LEU A 450 13.92 -14.25 -7.68
N GLN A 451 14.21 -14.91 -6.54
CA GLN A 451 15.56 -15.29 -6.14
C GLN A 451 16.25 -16.11 -7.23
N GLN A 452 15.59 -17.15 -7.73
CA GLN A 452 16.12 -18.01 -8.80
C GLN A 452 16.33 -17.21 -10.08
N THR A 453 15.40 -16.32 -10.42
CA THR A 453 15.45 -15.51 -11.64
C THR A 453 16.61 -14.52 -11.60
N ILE A 454 16.78 -13.77 -10.50
CA ILE A 454 17.89 -12.82 -10.34
C ILE A 454 19.23 -13.58 -10.31
N SER A 455 19.32 -14.67 -9.54
CA SER A 455 20.55 -15.47 -9.43
C SER A 455 20.98 -16.03 -10.79
N SER A 456 20.04 -16.59 -11.55
CA SER A 456 20.33 -17.21 -12.85
C SER A 456 20.60 -16.21 -13.97
N LYS A 457 19.83 -15.11 -14.06
CA LYS A 457 19.95 -14.13 -15.15
C LYS A 457 21.02 -13.08 -14.91
N MET A 458 21.28 -12.73 -13.65
CA MET A 458 22.16 -11.60 -13.29
C MET A 458 23.41 -12.03 -12.53
N GLY A 459 23.45 -13.25 -11.96
CA GLY A 459 24.59 -13.73 -11.17
C GLY A 459 24.83 -12.93 -9.88
N TRP A 460 23.75 -12.43 -9.28
CA TRP A 460 23.78 -11.75 -7.99
C TRP A 460 23.66 -12.76 -6.84
N ASN A 461 24.21 -12.42 -5.67
CA ASN A 461 23.98 -13.18 -4.45
C ASN A 461 22.65 -12.75 -3.83
N VAL A 462 21.65 -13.63 -3.86
CA VAL A 462 20.29 -13.33 -3.42
C VAL A 462 19.82 -14.32 -2.37
N GLU A 463 19.40 -13.79 -1.23
CA GLU A 463 18.88 -14.53 -0.08
C GLU A 463 17.43 -14.11 0.18
N ILE A 464 16.60 -15.02 0.71
CA ILE A 464 15.24 -14.70 1.14
C ILE A 464 15.29 -14.46 2.63
N ALA A 465 14.87 -13.29 3.09
CA ALA A 465 14.89 -12.97 4.50
C ALA A 465 13.87 -13.81 5.28
N HIS A 466 14.26 -14.25 6.47
CA HIS A 466 13.41 -14.98 7.39
C HIS A 466 13.00 -14.13 8.59
N TRP A 467 11.82 -14.40 9.15
CA TRP A 467 11.32 -13.65 10.30
C TRP A 467 12.24 -13.81 11.51
N LEU A 468 12.60 -12.67 12.12
CA LEU A 468 13.56 -12.50 13.23
C LEU A 468 15.02 -12.80 12.89
N GLU A 469 15.33 -13.13 11.64
CA GLU A 469 16.70 -13.33 11.17
C GLU A 469 17.52 -12.06 11.36
N LYS A 470 18.78 -12.25 11.77
CA LYS A 470 19.78 -11.19 11.90
C LYS A 470 20.87 -11.40 10.86
N VAL A 471 21.16 -10.35 10.09
CA VAL A 471 22.23 -10.33 9.09
C VAL A 471 23.21 -9.20 9.37
N GLN A 472 24.48 -9.42 9.09
CA GLN A 472 25.49 -8.37 9.16
C GLN A 472 25.45 -7.53 7.88
N LEU A 473 25.39 -6.22 8.06
CA LEU A 473 25.45 -5.27 6.94
C LEU A 473 26.88 -4.81 6.65
N THR A 474 27.87 -5.18 7.47
CA THR A 474 29.27 -4.73 7.46
C THR A 474 30.25 -5.88 7.41
#